data_AF-A0A968QME3-F1
#
_entry.id   AF-A0A968QME3-F1
#
_cell.length_a   1.000
_cell.length_b   1.000
_cell.length_c   1.000
_cell.angle_alpha   90.00
_cell.angle_beta   90.00
_cell.angle_gamma   90.00
#
_symmetry.space_group_name_H-M   'P 1'
#
loop_
_entity.id
_entity.type
_entity.pdbx_description
1 polymer ?
#
loop_
_entity_poly.entity_id
_entity_poly.type
_entity_poly.pdbx_seq_one_letter_code
_entity_poly.pdbx_strand_id
1 'polypeptide(L)'
;MVIVELGKTYLIAGQALTEKDQRKNPQAISLLDTIFGFGLKSVEFVSGIRKNELQKFLELVGKNPETESPEKLLREASSGNLFPHIPMDHKVYVAVDKDRQILASIGVRDEDIARHFTGDKSMSETELQKVRDMAKNPEWVEKAFQTGMNQLLDRRNAMTINKLAEMIVHIIRVLDDLLEDAGKEKLSAYISSVMADMDDDLLSMILSQNVDELLNGSLFGNLMGKLNDEKFSNVASLIGQSEYAETSSTYQAMMASDKGKRLIPEVQHKISRHKENKQRRIARIERGVAAIIGGETAPFADKEVMEAVPSAVSQMLAGGNISGGRQLADRLADGLLNDSPELQRRSGKYIGKYLRRYAGISQNRGIAGDLSEIV
;
A
#
# COMPACT_ATOMS: atom_id res chain seq x y z
N MET A 1 -17.54 31.73 13.72
CA MET A 1 -17.73 30.90 12.51
C MET A 1 -16.52 31.10 11.62
N VAL A 2 -15.87 30.02 11.18
CA VAL A 2 -14.62 30.09 10.40
C VAL A 2 -14.87 29.59 8.99
N ILE A 3 -14.32 30.28 8.01
CA ILE A 3 -14.34 29.90 6.60
C ILE A 3 -12.90 29.88 6.06
N VAL A 4 -12.52 28.81 5.37
CA VAL A 4 -11.16 28.63 4.83
C VAL A 4 -11.22 28.17 3.37
N GLU A 5 -10.36 28.73 2.52
CA GLU A 5 -10.10 28.23 1.18
C GLU A 5 -8.98 27.16 1.23
N LEU A 6 -9.27 25.94 0.79
CA LEU A 6 -8.32 24.83 0.72
C LEU A 6 -8.28 24.26 -0.69
N GLY A 7 -7.37 24.79 -1.53
CA GLY A 7 -7.24 24.38 -2.92
C GLY A 7 -8.48 24.77 -3.74
N LYS A 8 -9.29 23.79 -4.14
CA LYS A 8 -10.57 24.01 -4.86
C LYS A 8 -11.82 23.80 -3.99
N THR A 9 -11.64 23.67 -2.67
CA THR A 9 -12.74 23.37 -1.75
C THR A 9 -12.78 24.41 -0.63
N TYR A 10 -13.97 24.75 -0.18
CA TYR A 10 -14.18 25.61 0.98
C TYR A 10 -14.47 24.78 2.22
N LEU A 11 -13.88 25.16 3.35
CA LEU A 11 -14.24 24.62 4.67
C LEU A 11 -15.10 25.66 5.39
N ILE A 12 -16.27 25.25 5.89
CA ILE A 12 -17.11 26.08 6.78
C ILE A 12 -17.20 25.37 8.13
N ALA A 13 -16.74 26.03 9.19
CA ALA A 13 -16.65 25.47 10.53
C ALA A 13 -15.95 24.09 10.56
N GLY A 14 -14.94 23.89 9.71
CA GLY A 14 -14.16 22.67 9.58
C GLY A 14 -14.78 21.54 8.78
N GLN A 15 -15.97 21.73 8.23
CA GLN A 15 -16.57 20.78 7.30
C GLN A 15 -16.30 21.19 5.86
N ALA A 16 -15.81 20.24 5.06
CA ALA A 16 -15.61 20.46 3.63
C ALA A 16 -16.93 20.55 2.90
N LEU A 17 -17.10 21.61 2.09
CA LEU A 17 -18.28 21.76 1.27
C LEU A 17 -18.22 20.79 0.09
N THR A 18 -19.09 19.79 0.09
CA THR A 18 -19.12 18.77 -0.97
C THR A 18 -19.57 19.37 -2.30
N GLU A 19 -19.20 18.77 -3.43
CA GLU A 19 -19.68 19.21 -4.76
C GLU A 19 -21.22 19.26 -4.84
N LYS A 20 -21.90 18.37 -4.12
CA LYS A 20 -23.36 18.35 -4.03
C LYS A 20 -23.92 19.59 -3.33
N ASP A 21 -23.24 20.07 -2.29
CA ASP A 21 -23.65 21.26 -1.53
C ASP A 21 -23.34 22.55 -2.29
N GLN A 22 -22.21 22.56 -3.02
CA GLN A 22 -21.83 23.66 -3.91
C GLN A 22 -22.87 23.87 -5.02
N ARG A 23 -23.30 22.78 -5.67
CA ARG A 23 -24.34 22.83 -6.73
C ARG A 23 -25.70 23.29 -6.21
N LYS A 24 -26.04 22.97 -4.96
CA LYS A 24 -27.31 23.37 -4.34
C LYS A 24 -27.34 24.85 -3.97
N ASN A 25 -26.19 25.46 -3.69
CA ASN A 25 -26.11 26.84 -3.19
C ASN A 25 -25.13 27.70 -4.01
N PRO A 26 -25.37 27.90 -5.33
CA PRO A 26 -24.43 28.60 -6.20
C PRO A 26 -24.17 30.05 -5.78
N GLN A 27 -25.15 30.72 -5.17
CA GLN A 27 -24.99 32.08 -4.63
C GLN A 27 -24.02 32.14 -3.45
N ALA A 28 -24.02 31.13 -2.58
CA ALA A 28 -23.08 31.04 -1.48
C ALA A 28 -21.65 30.82 -2.01
N ILE A 29 -21.49 30.00 -3.05
CA ILE A 29 -20.19 29.79 -3.69
C ILE A 29 -19.68 31.07 -4.33
N SER A 30 -20.52 31.79 -5.08
CA SER A 30 -20.13 33.08 -5.67
C SER A 30 -19.68 34.11 -4.62
N LEU A 31 -20.31 34.12 -3.44
CA LEU A 31 -19.89 34.96 -2.33
C LEU A 31 -18.53 34.52 -1.77
N LEU A 32 -18.31 33.22 -1.61
CA LEU A 32 -17.02 32.68 -1.15
C LEU A 32 -15.90 32.97 -2.15
N ASP A 33 -16.14 32.76 -3.45
CA ASP A 33 -15.20 33.10 -4.52
C ASP A 33 -14.86 34.59 -4.50
N THR A 34 -15.83 35.45 -4.19
CA THR A 34 -15.62 36.90 -4.07
C THR A 34 -14.77 37.24 -2.84
N ILE A 35 -15.05 36.63 -1.69
CA ILE A 35 -14.28 36.81 -0.45
C ILE A 35 -12.82 36.38 -0.66
N PHE A 36 -12.60 35.21 -1.26
CA PHE A 36 -11.26 34.64 -1.44
C PHE A 36 -10.54 35.14 -2.70
N GLY A 37 -11.26 35.75 -3.66
CA GLY A 37 -10.69 36.39 -4.84
C GLY A 37 -9.75 37.56 -4.51
N PHE A 38 -9.81 38.09 -3.29
CA PHE A 38 -8.86 39.07 -2.75
C PHE A 38 -7.53 38.46 -2.28
N GLY A 39 -7.33 37.16 -2.44
CA GLY A 39 -6.13 36.44 -2.01
C GLY A 39 -6.14 36.03 -0.54
N LEU A 40 -7.26 36.23 0.16
CA LEU A 40 -7.47 35.71 1.52
C LEU A 40 -7.39 34.18 1.52
N LYS A 41 -6.99 33.61 2.64
CA LYS A 41 -6.96 32.18 2.91
C LYS A 41 -7.92 31.78 4.02
N SER A 42 -8.19 32.68 4.96
CA SER A 42 -9.20 32.45 6.00
C SER A 42 -9.95 33.73 6.37
N VAL A 43 -11.22 33.57 6.73
CA VAL A 43 -12.04 34.61 7.36
C VAL A 43 -12.76 34.00 8.55
N GLU A 44 -12.62 34.62 9.71
CA GLU A 44 -13.35 34.26 10.91
C GLU A 44 -14.34 35.36 11.27
N PHE A 45 -15.54 34.95 11.66
CA PHE A 45 -16.58 35.82 12.21
C PHE A 45 -16.73 35.48 13.69
N VAL A 46 -16.20 36.33 14.58
CA VAL A 46 -16.31 36.12 16.03
C VAL A 46 -17.55 36.82 16.60
N SER A 47 -17.93 36.46 17.83
CA SER A 47 -19.07 37.09 18.50
C SER A 47 -18.84 38.60 18.70
N GLY A 48 -19.86 39.42 18.41
CA GLY A 48 -19.79 40.87 18.63
C GLY A 48 -19.80 41.73 17.36
N ILE A 49 -19.85 41.11 16.17
CA ILE A 49 -19.90 41.82 14.87
C ILE A 49 -21.08 42.78 14.83
N ARG A 50 -20.79 44.04 14.52
CA ARG A 50 -21.81 45.09 14.34
C ARG A 50 -22.24 45.17 12.87
N LYS A 51 -23.47 45.62 12.62
CA LYS A 51 -23.99 45.81 11.25
C LYS A 51 -23.06 46.67 10.37
N ASN A 52 -22.55 47.77 10.92
CA ASN A 52 -21.65 48.67 10.19
C ASN A 52 -20.28 48.04 9.91
N GLU A 53 -19.83 47.11 10.75
CA GLU A 53 -18.58 46.38 10.56
C GLU A 53 -18.72 45.35 9.45
N LEU A 54 -19.80 44.56 9.49
CA LEU A 54 -20.12 43.61 8.42
C LEU A 54 -20.34 44.30 7.08
N GLN A 55 -21.02 45.45 7.06
CA GLN A 55 -21.25 46.22 5.83
C GLN A 55 -19.92 46.69 5.22
N LYS A 56 -19.02 47.27 6.02
CA LYS A 56 -17.69 47.69 5.56
C LYS A 56 -16.85 46.52 5.07
N PHE A 57 -16.97 45.35 5.69
CA PHE A 57 -16.29 44.15 5.24
C PHE A 57 -16.82 43.70 3.88
N LEU A 58 -18.14 43.67 3.70
CA LEU A 58 -18.77 43.34 2.41
C LEU A 58 -18.44 44.36 1.32
N GLU A 59 -18.36 45.65 1.65
CA GLU A 59 -17.90 46.71 0.74
C GLU A 59 -16.43 46.51 0.34
N LEU A 60 -15.58 46.03 1.27
CA LEU A 60 -14.17 45.72 0.97
C LEU A 60 -14.05 44.55 -0.01
N VAL A 61 -14.68 43.41 0.28
CA VAL A 61 -14.60 42.21 -0.57
C VAL A 61 -15.43 42.33 -1.85
N GLY A 62 -16.38 43.27 -1.91
CA GLY A 62 -17.17 43.56 -3.10
C GLY A 62 -16.46 44.46 -4.12
N LYS A 63 -15.28 45.00 -3.79
CA LYS A 63 -14.45 45.74 -4.75
C LYS A 63 -13.89 44.78 -5.82
N ASN A 64 -13.51 45.31 -6.98
CA ASN A 64 -12.91 44.48 -8.02
C ASN A 64 -11.38 44.35 -7.79
N PRO A 65 -10.86 43.15 -7.48
CA PRO A 65 -9.43 42.92 -7.22
C PRO A 65 -8.54 43.13 -8.46
N GLU A 66 -9.11 43.20 -9.66
CA GLU A 66 -8.38 43.54 -10.90
C GLU A 66 -8.08 45.04 -11.03
N THR A 67 -8.85 45.89 -10.35
CA THR A 67 -8.74 47.37 -10.45
C THR A 67 -8.09 48.01 -9.24
N GLU A 68 -8.09 47.36 -8.08
CA GLU A 68 -7.47 47.84 -6.85
C GLU A 68 -6.56 46.75 -6.27
N SER A 69 -5.35 47.11 -5.82
CA SER A 69 -4.39 46.14 -5.25
C SER A 69 -4.96 45.49 -3.98
N PRO A 70 -5.24 44.18 -3.98
CA PRO A 70 -5.82 43.48 -2.82
C PRO A 70 -4.92 43.57 -1.58
N GLU A 71 -3.60 43.46 -1.78
CA GLU A 71 -2.63 43.56 -0.68
C GLU A 71 -2.64 44.93 0.01
N LYS A 72 -2.84 46.01 -0.75
CA LYS A 72 -2.88 47.36 -0.19
C LYS A 72 -4.13 47.55 0.65
N LEU A 73 -5.28 47.11 0.13
CA LEU A 73 -6.58 47.19 0.81
C LEU A 73 -6.61 46.36 2.09
N LEU A 74 -6.05 45.16 2.07
CA LEU A 74 -5.95 44.29 3.25
C LEU A 74 -4.99 44.84 4.31
N ARG A 75 -3.89 45.48 3.89
CA ARG A 75 -2.97 46.17 4.82
C ARG A 75 -3.62 47.40 5.46
N GLU A 76 -4.38 48.19 4.69
CA GLU A 76 -5.12 49.34 5.21
C GLU A 76 -6.21 48.90 6.20
N ALA A 77 -6.97 47.85 5.85
CA ALA A 77 -7.95 47.21 6.72
C ALA A 77 -7.35 46.71 8.05
N SER A 78 -6.17 46.10 7.97
CA SER A 78 -5.46 45.52 9.13
C SER A 78 -4.81 46.60 10.01
N SER A 79 -4.24 47.64 9.41
CA SER A 79 -3.54 48.72 10.13
C SER A 79 -4.50 49.64 10.87
N GLY A 80 -5.74 49.78 10.37
CA GLY A 80 -6.78 50.58 11.00
C GLY A 80 -7.60 49.87 12.09
N ASN A 81 -7.33 48.59 12.37
CA ASN A 81 -8.20 47.72 13.18
C ASN A 81 -9.69 47.88 12.82
N LEU A 82 -9.98 47.94 11.52
CA LEU A 82 -11.32 48.24 11.00
C LEU A 82 -12.33 47.12 11.26
N PHE A 83 -11.83 45.90 11.48
CA PHE A 83 -12.60 44.66 11.61
C PHE A 83 -12.20 43.85 12.85
N PRO A 84 -12.37 44.40 14.07
CA PRO A 84 -11.97 43.72 15.30
C PRO A 84 -12.66 42.37 15.52
N HIS A 85 -13.84 42.15 14.92
CA HIS A 85 -14.60 40.91 15.01
C HIS A 85 -14.64 40.09 13.72
N ILE A 86 -13.89 40.51 12.69
CA ILE A 86 -13.73 39.75 11.45
C ILE A 86 -12.24 39.55 11.16
N PRO A 87 -11.52 38.70 11.91
CA PRO A 87 -10.13 38.40 11.62
C PRO A 87 -9.99 37.75 10.24
N MET A 88 -9.10 38.30 9.42
CA MET A 88 -8.74 37.80 8.09
C MET A 88 -7.30 37.28 8.13
N ASP A 89 -7.05 36.11 7.54
CA ASP A 89 -5.75 35.43 7.53
C ASP A 89 -5.09 35.29 8.90
N HIS A 90 -5.90 35.43 9.95
CA HIS A 90 -5.51 35.06 11.29
C HIS A 90 -5.31 33.55 11.27
N LYS A 91 -4.31 33.06 12.02
CA LYS A 91 -4.00 31.64 12.12
C LYS A 91 -5.18 30.90 12.75
N VAL A 92 -6.22 30.62 11.96
CA VAL A 92 -7.41 29.95 12.48
C VAL A 92 -7.12 28.47 12.50
N TYR A 93 -6.75 28.01 13.69
CA TYR A 93 -6.75 26.61 14.06
C TYR A 93 -8.19 26.10 13.98
N VAL A 94 -8.56 25.52 12.84
CA VAL A 94 -9.73 24.64 12.83
C VAL A 94 -9.28 23.32 13.45
N ALA A 95 -9.49 23.20 14.75
CA ALA A 95 -9.29 21.97 15.49
C ALA A 95 -10.28 20.91 14.96
N VAL A 96 -9.83 20.10 14.01
CA VAL A 96 -10.44 18.80 13.73
C VAL A 96 -9.61 17.78 14.50
N ASP A 97 -10.11 17.48 15.70
CA ASP A 97 -9.64 16.46 16.63
C ASP A 97 -8.24 16.59 17.24
N LYS A 98 -8.16 16.24 18.54
CA LYS A 98 -6.94 16.30 19.36
C LYS A 98 -5.83 15.35 18.91
N ASP A 99 -6.10 14.49 17.91
CA ASP A 99 -5.18 13.44 17.45
C ASP A 99 -4.34 13.84 16.22
N ARG A 100 -4.55 15.03 15.64
CA ARG A 100 -3.89 15.48 14.41
C ARG A 100 -3.03 16.74 14.52
N GLN A 101 -2.58 17.11 15.71
CA GLN A 101 -1.57 18.16 15.83
C GLN A 101 -0.17 17.60 15.62
N ILE A 102 0.39 17.77 14.41
CA ILE A 102 1.84 17.96 14.20
C ILE A 102 2.06 18.99 13.07
N LEU A 103 2.37 20.23 13.47
CA LEU A 103 3.36 21.14 12.85
C LEU A 103 3.12 21.68 11.42
N ALA A 104 2.12 22.56 11.25
CA ALA A 104 2.10 23.50 10.12
C ALA A 104 2.96 24.75 10.41
N SER A 105 4.28 24.58 10.38
CA SER A 105 5.24 25.69 10.30
C SER A 105 6.22 25.39 9.15
N ILE A 106 5.89 25.91 7.96
CA ILE A 106 6.77 25.99 6.77
C ILE A 106 7.04 24.65 6.04
N GLY A 107 6.08 24.28 5.18
CA GLY A 107 6.36 23.80 3.82
C GLY A 107 6.31 22.30 3.52
N VAL A 108 6.18 21.42 4.51
CA VAL A 108 6.06 19.97 4.29
C VAL A 108 4.85 19.45 5.06
N ARG A 109 3.87 18.86 4.36
CA ARG A 109 2.68 18.26 5.01
C ARG A 109 2.99 16.82 5.39
N ASP A 110 2.41 16.34 6.49
CA ASP A 110 2.52 14.92 6.90
C ASP A 110 2.12 13.95 5.78
N GLU A 111 1.16 14.35 4.95
CA GLU A 111 0.74 13.57 3.77
C GLU A 111 1.81 13.51 2.67
N ASP A 112 2.60 14.58 2.52
CA ASP A 112 3.73 14.59 1.58
C ASP A 112 4.89 13.73 2.10
N ILE A 113 5.10 13.69 3.41
CA ILE A 113 6.07 12.79 4.08
C ILE A 113 5.62 11.33 3.93
N ALA A 114 4.36 11.04 4.23
CA ALA A 114 3.79 9.69 4.10
C ALA A 114 3.89 9.18 2.65
N ARG A 115 3.54 10.03 1.67
CA ARG A 115 3.71 9.70 0.25
C ARG A 115 5.16 9.53 -0.17
N HIS A 116 6.08 10.27 0.44
CA HIS A 116 7.50 10.05 0.19
C HIS A 116 7.96 8.69 0.70
N PHE A 117 7.53 8.31 1.91
CA PHE A 117 7.85 7.03 2.52
C PHE A 117 7.24 5.84 1.78
N THR A 118 6.13 6.03 1.06
CA THR A 118 5.54 4.99 0.19
C THR A 118 6.09 4.99 -1.24
N GLY A 119 6.99 5.92 -1.59
CA GLY A 119 7.54 6.07 -2.94
C GLY A 119 6.63 6.82 -3.93
N ASP A 120 5.51 7.37 -3.47
CA ASP A 120 4.51 8.09 -4.28
C ASP A 120 4.85 9.59 -4.50
N LYS A 121 5.94 10.09 -3.90
CA LYS A 121 6.41 11.47 -4.08
C LYS A 121 7.93 11.55 -3.82
N SER A 122 8.67 12.23 -4.69
CA SER A 122 10.04 12.65 -4.36
C SER A 122 10.02 13.94 -3.54
N MET A 123 10.93 14.06 -2.58
CA MET A 123 11.14 15.28 -1.80
C MET A 123 12.46 15.93 -2.23
N SER A 124 12.47 17.26 -2.26
CA SER A 124 13.68 18.04 -2.49
C SER A 124 14.63 17.97 -1.27
N GLU A 125 15.93 18.24 -1.47
CA GLU A 125 16.92 18.19 -0.38
C GLU A 125 16.57 19.13 0.79
N THR A 126 15.94 20.27 0.50
CA THR A 126 15.51 21.22 1.53
C THR A 126 14.31 20.71 2.33
N GLU A 127 13.42 19.93 1.72
CA GLU A 127 12.33 19.24 2.41
C GLU A 127 12.87 18.07 3.23
N LEU A 128 13.80 17.28 2.67
CA LEU A 128 14.48 16.19 3.38
C LEU A 128 15.25 16.69 4.60
N GLN A 129 15.94 17.83 4.50
CA GLN A 129 16.66 18.40 5.64
C GLN A 129 15.71 18.74 6.79
N LYS A 130 14.52 19.25 6.49
CA LYS A 130 13.49 19.50 7.52
C LYS A 130 12.97 18.20 8.12
N VAL A 131 12.75 17.18 7.29
CA VAL A 131 12.36 15.84 7.77
C VAL A 131 13.45 15.28 8.69
N ARG A 132 14.74 15.43 8.37
CA ARG A 132 15.86 15.05 9.27
C ARG A 132 15.82 15.83 10.58
N ASP A 133 15.54 17.13 10.55
CA ASP A 133 15.41 17.93 11.77
C ASP A 133 14.23 17.49 12.64
N MET A 134 13.12 17.06 12.02
CA MET A 134 11.98 16.45 12.73
C MET A 134 12.34 15.07 13.28
N ALA A 135 13.11 14.28 12.52
CA ALA A 135 13.55 12.93 12.88
C ALA A 135 14.49 12.90 14.10
N LYS A 136 15.08 14.04 14.48
CA LYS A 136 15.79 14.20 15.76
C LYS A 136 14.89 13.98 16.97
N ASN A 137 13.56 14.10 16.83
CA ASN A 137 12.59 13.74 17.86
C ASN A 137 12.14 12.27 17.72
N PRO A 138 12.55 11.36 18.61
CA PRO A 138 12.21 9.93 18.51
C PRO A 138 10.70 9.66 18.52
N GLU A 139 9.92 10.41 19.31
CA GLU A 139 8.45 10.23 19.39
C GLU A 139 7.78 10.55 18.06
N TRP A 140 8.33 11.53 17.33
CA TRP A 140 7.83 11.88 16.00
C TRP A 140 8.09 10.74 15.01
N VAL A 141 9.28 10.15 15.05
CA VAL A 141 9.70 9.05 14.16
C VAL A 141 8.81 7.81 14.39
N GLU A 142 8.59 7.44 15.64
CA GLU A 142 7.71 6.32 16.01
C GLU A 142 6.28 6.55 15.51
N LYS A 143 5.74 7.77 15.71
CA LYS A 143 4.41 8.14 15.23
C LYS A 143 4.32 8.15 13.70
N ALA A 144 5.36 8.63 13.01
CA ALA A 144 5.42 8.65 11.56
C ALA A 144 5.45 7.22 10.99
N PHE A 145 6.27 6.33 11.57
CA PHE A 145 6.27 4.91 11.22
C PHE A 145 4.91 4.26 11.47
N GLN A 146 4.32 4.46 12.65
CA GLN A 146 3.01 3.90 12.99
C GLN A 146 1.91 4.38 12.03
N THR A 147 1.93 5.66 11.67
CA THR A 147 0.97 6.25 10.73
C THR A 147 1.14 5.64 9.33
N GLY A 148 2.38 5.52 8.85
CA GLY A 148 2.68 4.86 7.57
C GLY A 148 2.22 3.41 7.56
N MET A 149 2.49 2.67 8.63
CA MET A 149 2.07 1.27 8.80
C MET A 149 0.54 1.13 8.80
N ASN A 150 -0.18 1.97 9.54
CA ASN A 150 -1.65 1.93 9.56
C ASN A 150 -2.24 2.20 8.16
N GLN A 151 -1.71 3.19 7.44
CA GLN A 151 -2.15 3.49 6.07
C GLN A 151 -1.86 2.33 5.09
N LEU A 152 -0.72 1.65 5.24
CA LEU A 152 -0.39 0.48 4.44
C LEU A 152 -1.31 -0.70 4.75
N LEU A 153 -1.55 -0.97 6.04
CA LEU A 153 -2.39 -2.08 6.47
C LEU A 153 -3.87 -1.86 6.09
N ASP A 154 -4.37 -0.63 6.08
CA ASP A 154 -5.70 -0.29 5.57
C ASP A 154 -5.85 -0.64 4.08
N ARG A 155 -4.75 -0.61 3.32
CA ARG A 155 -4.71 -0.95 1.90
C ARG A 155 -4.34 -2.41 1.63
N ARG A 156 -4.13 -3.25 2.64
CA ARG A 156 -3.60 -4.62 2.49
C ARG A 156 -4.42 -5.49 1.54
N ASN A 157 -5.75 -5.34 1.52
CA ASN A 157 -6.65 -6.14 0.68
C ASN A 157 -6.55 -5.79 -0.81
N ALA A 158 -5.94 -4.64 -1.15
CA ALA A 158 -5.76 -4.18 -2.51
C ALA A 158 -4.39 -4.56 -3.11
N MET A 159 -3.51 -5.22 -2.34
CA MET A 159 -2.15 -5.55 -2.78
C MET A 159 -1.74 -6.99 -2.40
N THR A 160 -0.68 -7.49 -3.03
CA THR A 160 -0.09 -8.78 -2.67
C THR A 160 0.78 -8.64 -1.42
N ILE A 161 0.97 -9.74 -0.68
CA ILE A 161 1.86 -9.78 0.51
C ILE A 161 3.28 -9.33 0.15
N ASN A 162 3.80 -9.75 -1.02
CA ASN A 162 5.12 -9.30 -1.50
C ASN A 162 5.18 -7.78 -1.63
N LYS A 163 4.15 -7.16 -2.23
CA LYS A 163 4.13 -5.71 -2.41
C LYS A 163 4.02 -4.98 -1.08
N LEU A 164 3.22 -5.51 -0.15
CA LEU A 164 3.13 -4.97 1.20
C LEU A 164 4.48 -5.04 1.92
N ALA A 165 5.16 -6.19 1.86
CA ALA A 165 6.49 -6.37 2.45
C ALA A 165 7.51 -5.39 1.85
N GLU A 166 7.56 -5.24 0.52
CA GLU A 166 8.42 -4.25 -0.17
C GLU A 166 8.18 -2.83 0.34
N MET A 167 6.90 -2.43 0.50
CA MET A 167 6.56 -1.10 0.98
C MET A 167 7.00 -0.90 2.44
N ILE A 168 6.80 -1.90 3.30
CA ILE A 168 7.27 -1.82 4.70
C ILE A 168 8.79 -1.68 4.75
N VAL A 169 9.53 -2.51 4.02
CA VAL A 169 11.00 -2.43 3.95
C VAL A 169 11.46 -1.08 3.39
N HIS A 170 10.74 -0.54 2.41
CA HIS A 170 11.03 0.79 1.87
C HIS A 170 10.87 1.89 2.92
N ILE A 171 9.78 1.88 3.70
CA ILE A 171 9.60 2.83 4.82
C ILE A 171 10.76 2.73 5.80
N ILE A 172 11.17 1.51 6.17
CA ILE A 172 12.29 1.29 7.11
C ILE A 172 13.59 1.86 6.54
N ARG A 173 13.88 1.64 5.24
CA ARG A 173 15.06 2.19 4.56
C ARG A 173 15.07 3.71 4.55
N VAL A 174 13.94 4.33 4.22
CA VAL A 174 13.85 5.80 4.23
C VAL A 174 14.07 6.34 5.64
N LEU A 175 13.55 5.70 6.67
CA LEU A 175 13.80 6.10 8.06
C LEU A 175 15.26 5.87 8.47
N ASP A 176 15.87 4.75 8.06
CA ASP A 176 17.29 4.47 8.30
C ASP A 176 18.21 5.52 7.69
N ASP A 177 17.89 6.02 6.50
CA ASP A 177 18.66 7.09 5.82
C ASP A 177 18.48 8.47 6.49
N LEU A 178 17.35 8.70 7.16
CA LEU A 178 17.02 9.99 7.77
C LEU A 178 17.54 10.15 9.20
N LEU A 179 17.87 9.06 9.88
CA LEU A 179 18.19 9.05 11.31
C LEU A 179 19.69 9.00 11.59
N GLU A 180 20.08 9.66 12.67
CA GLU A 180 21.40 9.47 13.31
C GLU A 180 21.42 8.17 14.14
N ASP A 181 22.61 7.64 14.44
CA ASP A 181 22.80 6.34 15.11
C ASP A 181 21.97 6.16 16.39
N ALA A 182 21.88 7.19 17.23
CA ALA A 182 21.10 7.14 18.47
C ALA A 182 19.58 7.02 18.21
N GLY A 183 19.09 7.60 17.11
CA GLY A 183 17.70 7.47 16.67
C GLY A 183 17.41 6.10 16.08
N LYS A 184 18.37 5.54 15.32
CA LYS A 184 18.26 4.21 14.71
C LYS A 184 18.07 3.12 15.76
N GLU A 185 18.80 3.17 16.88
CA GLU A 185 18.69 2.16 17.94
C GLU A 185 17.31 2.14 18.62
N LYS A 186 16.76 3.32 18.93
CA LYS A 186 15.39 3.43 19.49
C LYS A 186 14.35 2.94 18.50
N LEU A 187 14.44 3.38 17.25
CA LEU A 187 13.50 2.97 16.21
C LEU A 187 13.57 1.46 15.97
N SER A 188 14.77 0.87 15.98
CA SER A 188 15.00 -0.56 15.86
C SER A 188 14.28 -1.36 16.95
N ALA A 189 14.37 -0.94 18.22
CA ALA A 189 13.63 -1.57 19.31
C ALA A 189 12.11 -1.47 19.16
N TYR A 190 11.60 -0.35 18.64
CA TYR A 190 10.18 -0.16 18.37
C TYR A 190 9.68 -1.00 17.19
N ILE A 191 10.34 -0.90 16.03
CA ILE A 191 9.98 -1.63 14.81
C ILE A 191 10.06 -3.14 15.03
N SER A 192 11.10 -3.62 15.70
CA SER A 192 11.20 -5.05 16.06
C SER A 192 10.03 -5.52 16.92
N SER A 193 9.46 -4.65 17.77
CA SER A 193 8.24 -4.96 18.53
C SER A 193 7.02 -5.08 17.63
N VAL A 194 6.81 -4.12 16.72
CA VAL A 194 5.70 -4.15 15.78
C VAL A 194 5.81 -5.37 14.85
N MET A 195 7.01 -5.67 14.36
CA MET A 195 7.28 -6.83 13.50
C MET A 195 7.07 -8.16 14.22
N ALA A 196 7.40 -8.26 15.50
CA ALA A 196 7.20 -9.47 16.29
C ALA A 196 5.72 -9.86 16.41
N ASP A 197 4.79 -8.94 16.19
CA ASP A 197 3.34 -9.18 16.22
C ASP A 197 2.72 -9.46 14.84
N MET A 198 3.47 -9.28 13.73
CA MET A 198 2.99 -9.52 12.37
C MET A 198 2.74 -11.00 12.07
N ASP A 199 1.94 -11.32 11.06
CA ASP A 199 1.77 -12.70 10.60
C ASP A 199 3.08 -13.30 10.07
N ASP A 200 3.24 -14.62 10.26
CA ASP A 200 4.48 -15.33 9.92
C ASP A 200 4.84 -15.20 8.43
N ASP A 201 3.82 -15.19 7.56
CA ASP A 201 3.98 -15.04 6.11
C ASP A 201 4.54 -13.67 5.74
N LEU A 202 3.90 -12.58 6.18
CA LEU A 202 4.38 -11.22 5.96
C LEU A 202 5.77 -11.00 6.57
N LEU A 203 5.99 -11.47 7.80
CA LEU A 203 7.28 -11.33 8.48
C LEU A 203 8.39 -12.07 7.72
N SER A 204 8.13 -13.30 7.24
CA SER A 204 9.09 -14.04 6.42
C SER A 204 9.43 -13.32 5.11
N MET A 205 8.45 -12.66 4.49
CA MET A 205 8.65 -11.87 3.26
C MET A 205 9.42 -10.58 3.50
N ILE A 206 9.20 -9.91 4.64
CA ILE A 206 10.00 -8.74 5.04
C ILE A 206 11.45 -9.16 5.30
N LEU A 207 11.64 -10.21 6.10
CA LEU A 207 12.97 -10.72 6.44
C LEU A 207 13.74 -11.18 5.21
N SER A 208 13.07 -11.74 4.20
CA SER A 208 13.70 -12.18 2.95
C SER A 208 14.25 -11.04 2.08
N GLN A 209 14.05 -9.77 2.46
CA GLN A 209 14.49 -8.59 1.70
C GLN A 209 15.76 -7.93 2.26
N ASN A 210 16.62 -8.68 2.95
CA ASN A 210 17.89 -8.23 3.50
C ASN A 210 17.73 -7.02 4.44
N VAL A 211 17.00 -7.24 5.54
CA VAL A 211 16.79 -6.21 6.59
C VAL A 211 17.87 -6.24 7.67
N ASP A 212 18.85 -7.13 7.55
CA ASP A 212 19.95 -7.35 8.49
C ASP A 212 20.95 -6.20 8.57
N GLU A 213 21.02 -5.36 7.53
CA GLU A 213 21.88 -4.17 7.51
C GLU A 213 21.14 -2.89 7.96
N LEU A 214 19.81 -2.92 8.05
CA LEU A 214 19.00 -1.74 8.37
C LEU A 214 19.12 -1.35 9.84
N LEU A 215 19.09 -0.04 10.11
CA LEU A 215 19.17 0.53 11.46
C LEU A 215 20.44 0.08 12.18
N ASN A 216 21.58 0.20 11.50
CA ASN A 216 22.91 -0.21 11.98
C ASN A 216 22.98 -1.69 12.38
N GLY A 217 22.14 -2.53 11.75
CA GLY A 217 22.04 -3.96 12.00
C GLY A 217 21.39 -4.36 13.34
N SER A 218 20.94 -3.40 14.16
CA SER A 218 20.31 -3.73 15.44
C SER A 218 18.88 -4.26 15.28
N LEU A 219 18.21 -3.95 14.16
CA LEU A 219 16.82 -4.37 13.92
C LEU A 219 16.68 -5.89 13.96
N PHE A 220 17.58 -6.59 13.28
CA PHE A 220 17.56 -8.04 13.22
C PHE A 220 17.78 -8.66 14.61
N GLY A 221 18.81 -8.21 15.34
CA GLY A 221 19.10 -8.69 16.69
C GLY A 221 17.94 -8.49 17.66
N ASN A 222 17.35 -7.29 17.66
CA ASN A 222 16.21 -6.94 18.51
C ASN A 222 14.98 -7.79 18.17
N LEU A 223 14.71 -8.02 16.89
CA LEU A 223 13.62 -8.89 16.45
C LEU A 223 13.83 -10.34 16.87
N MET A 224 15.03 -10.91 16.67
CA MET A 224 15.35 -12.28 17.08
C MET A 224 15.18 -12.50 18.59
N GLY A 225 15.48 -11.47 19.40
CA GLY A 225 15.23 -11.47 20.84
C GLY A 225 13.75 -11.54 21.22
N LYS A 226 12.87 -10.92 20.41
CA LYS A 226 11.42 -10.82 20.66
C LYS A 226 10.60 -12.01 20.15
N LEU A 227 11.04 -12.70 19.11
CA LEU A 227 10.32 -13.87 18.60
C LEU A 227 10.34 -15.01 19.62
N ASN A 228 9.20 -15.63 19.92
CA ASN A 228 9.18 -16.89 20.65
C ASN A 228 9.67 -18.05 19.77
N ASP A 229 9.91 -19.22 20.36
CA ASP A 229 10.47 -20.38 19.65
C ASP A 229 9.57 -20.84 18.49
N GLU A 230 8.25 -20.90 18.71
CA GLU A 230 7.29 -21.31 17.70
C GLU A 230 7.30 -20.38 16.47
N LYS A 231 7.20 -19.07 16.70
CA LYS A 231 7.20 -18.06 15.65
C LYS A 231 8.52 -17.99 14.92
N PHE A 232 9.63 -18.07 15.65
CA PHE A 232 10.96 -18.19 15.06
C PHE A 232 11.03 -19.40 14.13
N SER A 233 10.61 -20.57 14.59
CA SER A 233 10.65 -21.81 13.80
C SER A 233 9.75 -21.73 12.57
N ASN A 234 8.55 -21.13 12.67
CA ASN A 234 7.65 -20.93 11.53
C ASN A 234 8.28 -20.02 10.48
N VAL A 235 8.69 -18.81 10.87
CA VAL A 235 9.30 -17.81 9.98
C VAL A 235 10.57 -18.34 9.33
N ALA A 236 11.47 -18.95 10.11
CA ALA A 236 12.69 -19.56 9.57
C ALA A 236 12.37 -20.67 8.55
N SER A 237 11.35 -21.48 8.82
CA SER A 237 10.94 -22.54 7.88
C SER A 237 10.34 -21.98 6.59
N LEU A 238 9.62 -20.86 6.63
CA LEU A 238 9.06 -20.21 5.45
C LEU A 238 10.17 -19.64 4.57
N ILE A 239 11.16 -18.96 5.15
CA ILE A 239 12.34 -18.46 4.43
C ILE A 239 13.13 -19.66 3.87
N GLY A 240 13.32 -20.71 4.68
CA GLY A 240 14.04 -21.93 4.32
C GLY A 240 13.39 -22.80 3.24
N GLN A 241 12.11 -22.57 2.92
CA GLN A 241 11.41 -23.22 1.81
C GLN A 241 11.69 -22.58 0.45
N SER A 242 12.24 -21.36 0.44
CA SER A 242 12.63 -20.67 -0.80
C SER A 242 13.75 -21.44 -1.52
N GLU A 243 13.73 -21.43 -2.85
CA GLU A 243 14.83 -21.98 -3.67
C GLU A 243 16.16 -21.25 -3.41
N TYR A 244 16.09 -20.04 -2.86
CA TYR A 244 17.25 -19.21 -2.52
C TYR A 244 17.61 -19.25 -1.03
N ALA A 245 17.04 -20.18 -0.25
CA ALA A 245 17.26 -20.28 1.19
C ALA A 245 18.74 -20.42 1.57
N GLU A 246 19.49 -21.24 0.83
CA GLU A 246 20.92 -21.47 1.10
C GLU A 246 21.77 -20.21 0.86
N THR A 247 21.31 -19.31 0.00
CA THR A 247 21.95 -18.03 -0.31
C THR A 247 21.35 -16.85 0.45
N SER A 248 20.29 -17.07 1.25
CA SER A 248 19.66 -16.01 2.03
C SER A 248 20.53 -15.68 3.24
N SER A 249 21.12 -14.48 3.26
CA SER A 249 21.89 -13.97 4.40
C SER A 249 21.06 -13.99 5.68
N THR A 250 19.78 -13.63 5.57
CA THR A 250 18.84 -13.64 6.71
C THR A 250 18.59 -15.03 7.26
N TYR A 251 18.36 -16.04 6.40
CA TYR A 251 18.20 -17.42 6.88
C TYR A 251 19.48 -17.92 7.58
N GLN A 252 20.64 -17.65 6.99
CA GLN A 252 21.93 -18.00 7.59
C GLN A 252 22.13 -17.31 8.94
N ALA A 253 21.84 -16.02 9.05
CA ALA A 253 21.94 -15.24 10.28
C ALA A 253 20.97 -15.79 11.36
N MET A 254 19.74 -16.14 10.97
CA MET A 254 18.78 -16.77 11.88
C MET A 254 19.33 -18.09 12.42
N MET A 255 19.83 -18.97 11.54
CA MET A 255 20.36 -20.27 11.94
C MET A 255 21.67 -20.19 12.73
N ALA A 256 22.47 -19.13 12.54
CA ALA A 256 23.70 -18.87 13.29
C ALA A 256 23.45 -18.37 14.72
N SER A 257 22.27 -17.80 14.99
CA SER A 257 21.88 -17.36 16.35
C SER A 257 21.77 -18.54 17.32
N ASP A 258 21.90 -18.28 18.62
CA ASP A 258 21.79 -19.33 19.65
C ASP A 258 20.40 -20.00 19.64
N LYS A 259 19.35 -19.22 19.37
CA LYS A 259 17.99 -19.73 19.18
C LYS A 259 17.90 -20.59 17.92
N GLY A 260 18.49 -20.14 16.81
CA GLY A 260 18.62 -20.90 15.57
C GLY A 260 19.25 -22.26 15.80
N LYS A 261 20.46 -22.29 16.35
CA LYS A 261 21.19 -23.53 16.67
C LYS A 261 20.37 -24.52 17.47
N ARG A 262 19.61 -24.05 18.46
CA ARG A 262 18.72 -24.88 19.29
C ARG A 262 17.51 -25.42 18.51
N LEU A 263 16.93 -24.62 17.61
CA LEU A 263 15.71 -24.94 16.87
C LEU A 263 15.94 -25.53 15.48
N ILE A 264 17.19 -25.73 15.05
CA ILE A 264 17.55 -26.37 13.77
C ILE A 264 16.72 -27.64 13.49
N PRO A 265 16.57 -28.60 14.42
CA PRO A 265 15.82 -29.83 14.14
C PRO A 265 14.34 -29.55 13.81
N GLU A 266 13.71 -28.61 14.52
CA GLU A 266 12.32 -28.25 14.30
C GLU A 266 12.14 -27.54 12.94
N VAL A 267 13.01 -26.57 12.64
CA VAL A 267 13.01 -25.84 11.38
C VAL A 267 13.20 -26.79 10.19
N GLN A 268 14.20 -27.67 10.27
CA GLN A 268 14.46 -28.68 9.25
C GLN A 268 13.30 -29.67 9.09
N HIS A 269 12.68 -30.09 10.20
CA HIS A 269 11.50 -30.95 10.14
C HIS A 269 10.33 -30.26 9.40
N LYS A 270 10.05 -28.98 9.70
CA LYS A 270 9.03 -28.19 8.99
C LYS A 270 9.34 -28.04 7.50
N ILE A 271 10.59 -27.71 7.15
CA ILE A 271 11.04 -27.60 5.75
C ILE A 271 10.88 -28.93 5.01
N SER A 272 11.36 -30.04 5.59
CA SER A 272 11.28 -31.37 4.98
C SER A 272 9.83 -31.81 4.78
N ARG A 273 8.98 -31.63 5.80
CA ARG A 273 7.54 -31.93 5.70
C ARG A 273 6.86 -31.11 4.60
N HIS A 274 7.20 -29.83 4.48
CA HIS A 274 6.67 -29.00 3.40
C HIS A 274 7.15 -29.48 2.02
N LYS A 275 8.45 -29.78 1.87
CA LYS A 275 9.02 -30.33 0.62
C LYS A 275 8.36 -31.66 0.23
N GLU A 276 8.17 -32.57 1.17
CA GLU A 276 7.46 -33.83 0.95
C GLU A 276 6.01 -33.61 0.52
N ASN A 277 5.29 -32.71 1.19
CA ASN A 277 3.91 -32.38 0.82
C ASN A 277 3.83 -31.76 -0.58
N LYS A 278 4.75 -30.84 -0.91
CA LYS A 278 4.86 -30.25 -2.25
C LYS A 278 5.14 -31.33 -3.30
N GLN A 279 6.05 -32.26 -3.02
CA GLN A 279 6.39 -33.34 -3.95
C GLN A 279 5.22 -34.31 -4.15
N ARG A 280 4.52 -34.70 -3.08
CA ARG A 280 3.31 -35.54 -3.16
C ARG A 280 2.22 -34.87 -3.98
N ARG A 281 2.06 -33.55 -3.80
CA ARG A 281 1.11 -32.73 -4.55
C ARG A 281 1.47 -32.67 -6.04
N ILE A 282 2.72 -32.41 -6.37
CA ILE A 282 3.22 -32.42 -7.77
C ILE A 282 2.98 -33.79 -8.40
N ALA A 283 3.41 -34.87 -7.76
CA ALA A 283 3.22 -36.23 -8.26
C ALA A 283 1.73 -36.62 -8.41
N ARG A 284 0.83 -36.07 -7.59
CA ARG A 284 -0.62 -36.22 -7.75
C ARG A 284 -1.13 -35.48 -8.99
N ILE A 285 -0.71 -34.23 -9.17
CA ILE A 285 -1.09 -33.41 -10.33
C ILE A 285 -0.58 -34.06 -11.62
N GLU A 286 0.69 -34.46 -11.67
CA GLU A 286 1.29 -35.12 -12.84
C GLU A 286 0.55 -36.40 -13.22
N ARG A 287 0.26 -37.28 -12.25
CA ARG A 287 -0.54 -38.49 -12.49
C ARG A 287 -1.94 -38.16 -12.97
N GLY A 288 -2.59 -37.16 -12.38
CA GLY A 288 -3.93 -36.73 -12.80
C GLY A 288 -3.94 -36.19 -14.22
N VAL A 289 -2.96 -35.36 -14.60
CA VAL A 289 -2.81 -34.84 -15.97
C VAL A 289 -2.52 -35.97 -16.96
N ALA A 290 -1.62 -36.89 -16.63
CA ALA A 290 -1.32 -38.04 -17.48
C ALA A 290 -2.54 -38.94 -17.71
N ALA A 291 -3.34 -39.17 -16.67
CA ALA A 291 -4.59 -39.93 -16.76
C ALA A 291 -5.63 -39.23 -17.66
N ILE A 292 -5.75 -37.90 -17.58
CA ILE A 292 -6.63 -37.12 -18.49
C ILE A 292 -6.19 -37.30 -19.95
N ILE A 293 -4.88 -37.17 -20.22
CA ILE A 293 -4.33 -37.38 -21.56
C ILE A 293 -4.65 -38.80 -22.05
N GLY A 294 -4.52 -39.80 -21.16
CA GLY A 294 -4.89 -41.20 -21.39
C GLY A 294 -6.39 -41.45 -21.62
N GLY A 295 -7.25 -40.44 -21.43
CA GLY A 295 -8.70 -40.53 -21.63
C GLY A 295 -9.50 -40.90 -20.38
N GLU A 296 -8.87 -40.93 -19.20
CA GLU A 296 -9.58 -41.16 -17.95
C GLU A 296 -10.39 -39.93 -17.53
N THR A 297 -11.61 -40.16 -17.04
CA THR A 297 -12.52 -39.09 -16.60
C THR A 297 -12.48 -38.85 -15.09
N ALA A 298 -11.98 -39.81 -14.30
CA ALA A 298 -11.90 -39.69 -12.84
C ALA A 298 -11.10 -38.45 -12.36
N PRO A 299 -9.96 -38.06 -12.97
CA PRO A 299 -9.21 -36.89 -12.53
C PRO A 299 -9.95 -35.55 -12.72
N PHE A 300 -10.99 -35.48 -13.55
CA PHE A 300 -11.83 -34.28 -13.67
C PHE A 300 -12.58 -33.97 -12.36
N ALA A 301 -12.80 -34.99 -11.51
CA ALA A 301 -13.36 -34.82 -10.18
C ALA A 301 -12.39 -34.15 -9.19
N ASP A 302 -11.08 -34.22 -9.45
CA ASP A 302 -10.04 -33.66 -8.60
C ASP A 302 -9.82 -32.17 -8.87
N LYS A 303 -10.27 -31.34 -7.91
CA LYS A 303 -10.16 -29.87 -8.01
C LYS A 303 -8.71 -29.41 -8.17
N GLU A 304 -7.78 -30.05 -7.49
CA GLU A 304 -6.38 -29.64 -7.49
C GLU A 304 -5.70 -29.94 -8.82
N VAL A 305 -5.96 -31.13 -9.38
CA VAL A 305 -5.53 -31.50 -10.73
C VAL A 305 -6.08 -30.51 -11.74
N MET A 306 -7.41 -30.28 -11.73
CA MET A 306 -8.05 -29.43 -12.73
C MET A 306 -7.64 -27.96 -12.66
N GLU A 307 -7.36 -27.43 -11.46
CA GLU A 307 -6.78 -26.08 -11.33
C GLU A 307 -5.38 -25.96 -11.94
N ALA A 308 -4.60 -27.05 -11.96
CA ALA A 308 -3.26 -27.07 -12.55
C ALA A 308 -3.28 -27.28 -14.08
N VAL A 309 -4.32 -27.92 -14.64
CA VAL A 309 -4.41 -28.27 -16.06
C VAL A 309 -4.13 -27.08 -17.00
N PRO A 310 -4.72 -25.87 -16.84
CA PRO A 310 -4.44 -24.76 -17.74
C PRO A 310 -2.95 -24.38 -17.78
N SER A 311 -2.26 -24.47 -16.63
CA SER A 311 -0.82 -24.22 -16.56
C SER A 311 -0.01 -25.34 -17.20
N ALA A 312 -0.42 -26.60 -16.99
CA ALA A 312 0.21 -27.76 -17.60
C ALA A 312 0.14 -27.70 -19.14
N VAL A 313 -1.01 -27.35 -19.72
CA VAL A 313 -1.15 -27.13 -21.17
C VAL A 313 -0.16 -26.08 -21.65
N SER A 314 -0.13 -24.90 -21.03
CA SER A 314 0.80 -23.83 -21.43
C SER A 314 2.26 -24.24 -21.30
N GLN A 315 2.64 -24.96 -20.23
CA GLN A 315 4.01 -25.43 -20.01
C GLN A 315 4.42 -26.50 -21.03
N MET A 316 3.53 -27.45 -21.34
CA MET A 316 3.80 -28.47 -22.36
C MET A 316 4.01 -27.85 -23.73
N LEU A 317 3.16 -26.90 -24.13
CA LEU A 317 3.31 -26.17 -25.40
C LEU A 317 4.61 -25.35 -25.44
N ALA A 318 4.91 -24.59 -24.38
CA ALA A 318 6.11 -23.76 -24.30
C ALA A 318 7.41 -24.60 -24.23
N GLY A 319 7.35 -25.78 -23.61
CA GLY A 319 8.46 -26.72 -23.49
C GLY A 319 8.66 -27.63 -24.70
N GLY A 320 7.93 -27.43 -25.81
CA GLY A 320 8.06 -28.20 -27.04
C GLY A 320 7.28 -29.52 -27.07
N ASN A 321 6.59 -29.91 -25.99
CA ASN A 321 5.67 -31.04 -25.98
C ASN A 321 4.29 -30.64 -26.55
N ILE A 322 4.28 -30.28 -27.84
CA ILE A 322 3.10 -29.76 -28.52
C ILE A 322 1.98 -30.80 -28.56
N SER A 323 2.30 -32.07 -28.81
CA SER A 323 1.33 -33.16 -28.89
C SER A 323 0.64 -33.39 -27.55
N GLY A 324 1.38 -33.44 -26.43
CA GLY A 324 0.81 -33.60 -25.10
C GLY A 324 -0.06 -32.41 -24.69
N GLY A 325 0.38 -31.19 -25.00
CA GLY A 325 -0.39 -29.97 -24.75
C GLY A 325 -1.72 -29.94 -25.53
N ARG A 326 -1.70 -30.32 -26.82
CA ARG A 326 -2.91 -30.43 -27.66
C ARG A 326 -3.85 -31.52 -27.15
N GLN A 327 -3.35 -32.73 -26.91
CA GLN A 327 -4.17 -33.83 -26.38
C GLN A 327 -4.86 -33.45 -25.07
N LEU A 328 -4.17 -32.76 -24.16
CA LEU A 328 -4.76 -32.30 -22.92
C LEU A 328 -5.86 -31.25 -23.15
N ALA A 329 -5.69 -30.35 -24.13
CA ALA A 329 -6.71 -29.38 -24.51
C ALA A 329 -7.93 -30.04 -25.18
N ASP A 330 -7.69 -30.99 -26.08
CA ASP A 330 -8.73 -31.77 -26.76
C ASP A 330 -9.56 -32.56 -25.74
N ARG A 331 -8.92 -33.17 -24.75
CA ARG A 331 -9.63 -33.89 -23.67
C ARG A 331 -10.50 -32.98 -22.81
N LEU A 332 -10.09 -31.74 -22.61
CA LEU A 332 -10.97 -30.76 -21.96
C LEU A 332 -12.16 -30.41 -22.86
N ALA A 333 -11.95 -30.29 -24.18
CA ALA A 333 -13.00 -29.98 -25.14
C ALA A 333 -14.01 -31.13 -25.26
N ASP A 334 -13.53 -32.38 -25.32
CA ASP A 334 -14.33 -33.60 -25.23
C ASP A 334 -15.20 -33.59 -23.97
N GLY A 335 -14.63 -33.13 -22.84
CA GLY A 335 -15.35 -33.00 -21.59
C GLY A 335 -16.52 -32.01 -21.65
N LEU A 336 -16.53 -31.02 -22.56
CA LEU A 336 -17.68 -30.14 -22.80
C LEU A 336 -18.84 -30.84 -23.50
N LEU A 337 -18.51 -31.88 -24.28
CA LEU A 337 -19.46 -32.66 -25.06
C LEU A 337 -19.86 -33.96 -24.34
N ASN A 338 -19.39 -34.16 -23.11
CA ASN A 338 -19.67 -35.34 -22.32
C ASN A 338 -21.11 -35.32 -21.76
N ASP A 339 -21.78 -36.48 -21.75
CA ASP A 339 -23.14 -36.63 -21.24
C ASP A 339 -23.28 -36.34 -19.74
N SER A 340 -22.17 -36.33 -18.98
CA SER A 340 -22.16 -35.97 -17.56
C SER A 340 -22.17 -34.43 -17.39
N PRO A 341 -23.25 -33.84 -16.83
CA PRO A 341 -23.34 -32.39 -16.63
C PRO A 341 -22.24 -31.84 -15.71
N GLU A 342 -21.74 -32.68 -14.79
CA GLU A 342 -20.66 -32.30 -13.89
C GLU A 342 -19.32 -32.15 -14.63
N LEU A 343 -19.00 -33.11 -15.51
CA LEU A 343 -17.83 -33.04 -16.38
C LEU A 343 -17.91 -31.83 -17.30
N GLN A 344 -19.07 -31.63 -17.95
CA GLN A 344 -19.31 -30.48 -18.82
C GLN A 344 -19.07 -29.14 -18.10
N ARG A 345 -19.66 -28.97 -16.90
CA ARG A 345 -19.48 -27.74 -16.11
C ARG A 345 -18.03 -27.52 -15.71
N ARG A 346 -17.33 -28.58 -15.28
CA ARG A 346 -15.92 -28.49 -14.86
C ARG A 346 -15.03 -28.17 -16.07
N SER A 347 -15.14 -28.92 -17.16
CA SER A 347 -14.42 -28.67 -18.40
C SER A 347 -14.64 -27.25 -18.92
N GLY A 348 -15.88 -26.75 -18.90
CA GLY A 348 -16.21 -25.38 -19.29
C GLY A 348 -15.49 -24.32 -18.46
N LYS A 349 -15.49 -24.51 -17.12
CA LYS A 349 -14.76 -23.62 -16.20
C LYS A 349 -13.26 -23.57 -16.51
N TYR A 350 -12.63 -24.71 -16.78
CA TYR A 350 -11.18 -24.81 -16.94
C TYR A 350 -10.69 -24.44 -18.34
N ILE A 351 -11.46 -24.73 -19.40
CA ILE A 351 -11.23 -24.17 -20.74
C ILE A 351 -11.33 -22.65 -20.69
N GLY A 352 -12.35 -22.09 -20.02
CA GLY A 352 -12.46 -20.64 -19.88
C GLY A 352 -11.25 -20.01 -19.16
N LYS A 353 -10.65 -20.71 -18.18
CA LYS A 353 -9.40 -20.27 -17.55
C LYS A 353 -8.20 -20.33 -18.50
N TYR A 354 -8.07 -21.41 -19.27
CA TYR A 354 -7.02 -21.55 -20.28
C TYR A 354 -7.10 -20.46 -21.35
N LEU A 355 -8.28 -20.24 -21.95
CA LEU A 355 -8.49 -19.23 -22.99
C LEU A 355 -8.20 -17.81 -22.50
N ARG A 356 -8.65 -17.45 -21.29
CA ARG A 356 -8.32 -16.14 -20.69
C ARG A 356 -6.82 -15.94 -20.51
N ARG A 357 -6.11 -16.98 -20.10
CA ARG A 357 -4.65 -16.93 -19.92
C ARG A 357 -3.94 -16.76 -21.26
N TYR A 358 -4.41 -17.47 -22.29
CA TYR A 358 -3.86 -17.35 -23.65
C TYR A 358 -4.11 -15.96 -24.25
N ALA A 359 -5.33 -15.43 -24.13
CA ALA A 359 -5.69 -14.09 -24.60
C ALA A 359 -4.84 -12.98 -23.93
N GLY A 360 -4.53 -13.14 -22.63
CA GLY A 360 -3.62 -12.23 -21.92
C GLY A 360 -2.16 -12.34 -22.38
N ILE A 361 -1.73 -13.52 -22.84
CA ILE A 361 -0.37 -13.73 -23.39
C ILE A 361 -0.27 -13.15 -24.82
N SER A 362 -1.30 -13.33 -25.66
CA SER A 362 -1.33 -12.80 -27.04
C SER A 362 -1.47 -11.27 -27.11
N GLN A 363 -2.01 -10.63 -26.08
CA GLN A 363 -2.01 -9.16 -25.98
C GLN A 363 -0.64 -8.60 -25.59
N ASN A 364 0.19 -9.37 -24.86
CA ASN A 364 1.54 -8.97 -24.45
C ASN A 364 2.65 -9.40 -25.42
N ARG A 365 2.37 -10.38 -26.29
CA ARG A 365 3.25 -10.80 -27.39
C ARG A 365 2.40 -10.69 -28.65
N GLY A 366 2.65 -9.69 -29.52
CA GLY A 366 1.90 -9.48 -30.77
C GLY A 366 2.00 -10.63 -31.78
N ILE A 367 1.53 -11.81 -31.40
CA ILE A 367 1.51 -13.05 -32.16
C ILE A 367 0.04 -13.36 -32.39
N ALA A 368 -0.51 -12.72 -33.42
CA ALA A 368 -1.77 -13.10 -34.03
C ALA A 368 -1.44 -14.07 -35.17
N GLY A 369 -1.50 -15.37 -34.89
CA GLY A 369 -1.35 -16.42 -35.89
C GLY A 369 -1.58 -17.78 -35.23
N ASP A 370 -2.38 -18.63 -35.87
CA ASP A 370 -2.62 -20.05 -35.55
C ASP A 370 -3.68 -20.43 -34.51
N LEU A 371 -4.88 -19.83 -34.56
CA LEU A 371 -6.09 -20.49 -34.03
C LEU A 371 -7.31 -20.45 -34.96
N SER A 372 -7.17 -20.08 -36.23
CA SER A 372 -8.27 -20.19 -37.20
C SER A 372 -8.65 -21.64 -37.57
N GLU A 373 -7.99 -22.65 -37.00
CA GLU A 373 -8.27 -24.07 -37.24
C GLU A 373 -8.92 -24.81 -36.03
N ILE A 374 -9.25 -24.12 -34.94
CA ILE A 374 -9.84 -24.76 -33.72
C ILE A 374 -11.26 -24.23 -33.39
N VAL A 375 -11.99 -23.65 -34.34
CA VAL A 375 -13.43 -23.35 -34.18
C VAL A 375 -14.24 -23.99 -35.29
#